data_AF-A0A1C1C6D2-F1
#
_entry.id   AF-A0A1C1C6D2-F1
#
_cell.length_a   1.000
_cell.length_b   1.000
_cell.length_c   1.000
_cell.angle_alpha   90.00
_cell.angle_beta   90.00
_cell.angle_gamma   90.00
#
_symmetry.space_group_name_H-M   'P 1'
#
loop_
_entity.id
_entity.type
_entity.pdbx_description
1 polymer ?
#
loop_
_entity_poly.entity_id
_entity_poly.type
_entity_poly.pdbx_seq_one_letter_code
_entity_poly.pdbx_strand_id
1 'polypeptide(L)'
;MSDPTAEEPTKPDRGEAPPRLRFVTARPDTKQGKQEAKAAIRAHASQASWAKIRKKGKQLKQPGIGSGDTARPDQQHQQHQQQQRLSPAGEPASSSSSSSVSASASASASASTALVSRFNDDPPHHVDHASGASASARQVVPSRAARQTILGSISVPSPLRTVGAGDIDPFTSYPSRLPKEVAAPIISQVNHFLNIIFLPDPDRPTPSIVQHWISCYMKDSTFFHAICFAQLARSLATETRVKPINRKAYWYCYAEVVREVNRRFTDPAERCSDETIFAVQALAFHGDATTDETDTPRSPSQGPMNSMQGLDIYAGRLNPVSMHVNGLARMLALRGGIADIELPGLAAMLSYGDLLLASRSLHNPVYPFVPIGESPARSLADVSRTDHPLAKLGTGFQVLHDLISNEQSAQRLLSTLCNLAAYSLGVYDYIMGRPQAPSLRILADQRNFVQHSLMQMGATPSDRTAEAATNDPSSTFLLEEACWSAAAVYSLIAVSPVPHPNAPFAELAKQLKQHLVYTSSHFARRWQKPSPLVLWMTFMGALASMADEETKEENAWYITVLERLVHRMEIPSWERLKDLLMDFLWFPNTSDPDGQQLWKEIHTSNPFG
;
A
#
# COMPACT_ATOMS: atom_id res chain seq x y z
N MET A 1 49.58 -66.59 -4.74
CA MET A 1 49.81 -66.41 -3.29
C MET A 1 49.95 -64.92 -3.03
N SER A 2 49.39 -64.43 -1.92
CA SER A 2 49.75 -63.15 -1.26
C SER A 2 49.50 -61.82 -1.99
N ASP A 3 48.23 -61.43 -2.03
CA ASP A 3 47.60 -60.16 -1.57
C ASP A 3 48.15 -58.73 -1.86
N PRO A 4 47.25 -57.72 -1.99
CA PRO A 4 47.57 -56.30 -2.15
C PRO A 4 47.06 -55.36 -1.02
N THR A 5 47.48 -54.09 -1.05
CA THR A 5 46.77 -52.91 -0.49
C THR A 5 47.16 -51.67 -1.31
N ALA A 6 46.26 -50.96 -2.01
CA ALA A 6 45.14 -50.11 -1.55
C ALA A 6 45.54 -48.63 -1.40
N GLU A 7 45.33 -47.83 -2.46
CA GLU A 7 45.42 -46.36 -2.42
C GLU A 7 44.12 -45.73 -1.88
N GLU A 8 44.25 -44.63 -1.13
CA GLU A 8 43.12 -43.99 -0.43
C GLU A 8 42.56 -42.79 -1.25
N PRO A 9 41.23 -42.73 -1.52
CA PRO A 9 40.66 -41.69 -2.36
C PRO A 9 40.53 -40.33 -1.62
N THR A 10 40.70 -39.24 -2.38
CA THR A 10 40.74 -37.88 -1.85
C THR A 10 39.40 -37.41 -1.29
N LYS A 11 39.41 -36.68 -0.17
CA LYS A 11 38.19 -36.14 0.46
C LYS A 11 37.52 -35.07 -0.43
N PRO A 12 36.18 -35.11 -0.60
CA PRO A 12 35.44 -34.04 -1.26
C PRO A 12 35.38 -32.77 -0.37
N ASP A 13 35.28 -31.61 -1.03
CA ASP A 13 35.28 -30.31 -0.37
C ASP A 13 33.98 -30.03 0.42
N ARG A 14 34.08 -29.21 1.47
CA ARG A 14 32.96 -28.85 2.36
C ARG A 14 32.15 -27.69 1.77
N GLY A 15 31.36 -27.97 0.74
CA GLY A 15 30.38 -27.01 0.21
C GLY A 15 29.45 -26.47 1.31
N GLU A 16 29.27 -25.15 1.37
CA GLU A 16 28.35 -24.51 2.32
C GLU A 16 26.92 -24.98 2.06
N ALA A 17 26.30 -25.61 3.07
CA ALA A 17 24.93 -26.07 2.98
C ALA A 17 23.97 -24.87 2.81
N PRO A 18 23.01 -24.91 1.87
CA PRO A 18 22.14 -23.78 1.59
C PRO A 18 21.28 -23.42 2.83
N PRO A 19 20.98 -22.12 3.04
CA PRO A 19 20.31 -21.66 4.26
C PRO A 19 18.91 -22.27 4.39
N ARG A 20 18.70 -23.06 5.45
CA ARG A 20 17.40 -23.65 5.78
C ARG A 20 16.39 -22.57 6.16
N LEU A 21 15.54 -22.18 5.22
CA LEU A 21 14.35 -21.39 5.49
C LEU A 21 13.32 -22.26 6.24
N ARG A 22 12.77 -21.73 7.34
CA ARG A 22 11.64 -22.32 8.07
C ARG A 22 10.62 -21.23 8.35
N PHE A 23 9.36 -21.44 7.98
CA PHE A 23 8.30 -20.48 8.21
C PHE A 23 7.70 -20.68 9.60
N VAL A 24 7.43 -19.56 10.26
CA VAL A 24 6.99 -19.49 11.66
C VAL A 24 5.57 -18.94 11.69
N THR A 25 4.69 -19.56 12.45
CA THR A 25 3.34 -19.05 12.70
C THR A 25 3.43 -17.67 13.37
N ALA A 26 2.96 -16.61 12.69
CA ALA A 26 3.00 -15.24 13.22
C ALA A 26 2.23 -15.11 14.55
N ARG A 27 1.19 -15.94 14.73
CA ARG A 27 0.44 -16.13 15.98
C ARG A 27 0.61 -17.57 16.48
N PRO A 28 1.58 -17.85 17.37
CA PRO A 28 1.73 -19.17 17.96
C PRO A 28 0.87 -19.30 19.23
N ASP A 29 -0.06 -20.26 19.23
CA ASP A 29 -1.02 -20.43 20.32
C ASP A 29 -0.40 -21.05 21.59
N THR A 30 0.59 -21.94 21.41
CA THR A 30 1.24 -22.68 22.49
C THR A 30 2.44 -21.96 23.09
N LYS A 31 2.79 -22.25 24.35
CA LYS A 31 4.03 -21.74 24.98
C LYS A 31 5.29 -22.14 24.19
N GLN A 32 5.34 -23.37 23.68
CA GLN A 32 6.43 -23.85 22.83
C GLN A 32 6.49 -23.07 21.51
N GLY A 33 5.37 -22.87 20.81
CA GLY A 33 5.34 -22.06 19.59
C GLY A 33 5.81 -20.62 19.84
N LYS A 34 5.43 -20.01 20.98
CA LYS A 34 5.92 -18.69 21.40
C LYS A 34 7.44 -18.67 21.67
N GLN A 35 8.02 -19.79 22.13
CA GLN A 35 9.47 -19.93 22.29
C GLN A 35 10.19 -20.18 20.96
N GLU A 36 9.69 -21.08 20.11
CA GLU A 36 10.26 -21.35 18.77
C GLU A 36 10.20 -20.11 17.87
N ALA A 37 9.09 -19.37 17.87
CA ALA A 37 8.98 -18.11 17.14
C ALA A 37 10.00 -17.08 17.64
N LYS A 38 10.10 -16.88 18.97
CA LYS A 38 11.12 -16.00 19.57
C LYS A 38 12.55 -16.49 19.34
N ALA A 39 12.78 -17.79 19.17
CA ALA A 39 14.10 -18.33 18.84
C ALA A 39 14.46 -18.05 17.37
N ALA A 40 13.57 -18.37 16.43
CA ALA A 40 13.75 -18.13 15.01
C ALA A 40 13.92 -16.63 14.68
N ILE A 41 13.09 -15.76 15.27
CA ILE A 41 13.21 -14.30 15.11
C ILE A 41 14.56 -13.79 15.64
N ARG A 42 15.01 -14.25 16.82
CA ARG A 42 16.31 -13.85 17.37
C ARG A 42 17.50 -14.39 16.57
N ALA A 43 17.41 -15.62 16.05
CA ALA A 43 18.43 -16.17 15.16
C ALA A 43 18.51 -15.38 13.84
N HIS A 44 17.37 -14.96 13.30
CA HIS A 44 17.36 -14.19 12.05
C HIS A 44 17.81 -12.74 12.22
N ALA A 45 17.43 -12.10 13.34
CA ALA A 45 17.87 -10.76 13.69
C ALA A 45 19.38 -10.71 14.00
N SER A 46 19.92 -11.73 14.69
CA SER A 46 21.36 -11.82 14.94
C SER A 46 22.14 -12.04 13.65
N GLN A 47 21.69 -12.91 12.74
CA GLN A 47 22.32 -13.06 11.42
C GLN A 47 22.31 -11.76 10.60
N ALA A 48 21.21 -10.99 10.62
CA ALA A 48 21.15 -9.69 9.94
C ALA A 48 22.11 -8.65 10.57
N SER A 49 22.24 -8.65 11.90
CA SER A 49 23.23 -7.83 12.62
C SER A 49 24.67 -8.22 12.25
N TRP A 50 25.01 -9.51 12.33
CA TRP A 50 26.33 -10.03 11.96
C TRP A 50 26.65 -9.82 10.47
N ALA A 51 25.66 -9.81 9.58
CA ALA A 51 25.84 -9.45 8.17
C ALA A 51 26.18 -7.95 7.99
N LYS A 52 25.49 -7.04 8.69
CA LYS A 52 25.85 -5.60 8.72
C LYS A 52 27.26 -5.38 9.29
N ILE A 53 27.61 -6.09 10.37
CA ILE A 53 28.96 -6.03 10.98
C ILE A 53 30.02 -6.58 10.01
N ARG A 54 29.79 -7.73 9.36
CA ARG A 54 30.73 -8.29 8.35
C ARG A 54 30.88 -7.41 7.11
N LYS A 55 29.85 -6.67 6.69
CA LYS A 55 29.98 -5.66 5.60
C LYS A 55 30.82 -4.46 6.05
N LYS A 56 30.54 -3.84 7.20
CA LYS A 56 31.36 -2.73 7.72
C LYS A 56 32.81 -3.14 8.00
N GLY A 57 33.02 -4.31 8.59
CA GLY A 57 34.35 -4.86 8.90
C GLY A 57 35.18 -5.30 7.68
N LYS A 58 34.61 -5.32 6.47
CA LYS A 58 35.34 -5.58 5.21
C LYS A 58 35.77 -4.32 4.46
N GLN A 59 35.32 -3.11 4.86
CA GLN A 59 35.81 -1.85 4.29
C GLN A 59 37.01 -1.25 5.07
N LEU A 60 37.26 -1.70 6.31
CA LEU A 60 38.49 -1.37 7.05
C LEU A 60 39.47 -2.56 7.05
N LYS A 61 40.10 -2.83 5.89
CA LYS A 61 41.38 -3.55 5.74
C LYS A 61 41.86 -3.64 4.28
N GLN A 62 42.64 -2.64 3.86
CA GLN A 62 43.69 -2.81 2.84
C GLN A 62 45.04 -2.71 3.55
N PRO A 63 45.88 -3.76 3.57
CA PRO A 63 47.26 -3.66 4.01
C PRO A 63 48.17 -3.22 2.87
N GLY A 64 49.13 -2.32 3.15
CA GLY A 64 50.17 -1.93 2.21
C GLY A 64 51.17 -3.05 1.94
N ILE A 65 51.84 -2.97 0.78
CA ILE A 65 52.80 -3.97 0.30
C ILE A 65 54.16 -3.79 0.99
N GLY A 66 54.77 -4.88 1.46
CA GLY A 66 56.14 -4.91 2.01
C GLY A 66 56.65 -6.35 2.13
N SER A 67 57.87 -6.62 1.66
CA SER A 67 58.50 -7.96 1.63
C SER A 67 59.47 -8.15 2.82
N GLY A 68 59.81 -9.40 3.19
CA GLY A 68 60.85 -9.66 4.20
C GLY A 68 60.81 -10.99 4.97
N ASP A 69 61.00 -12.11 4.27
CA ASP A 69 61.67 -13.36 4.68
C ASP A 69 61.76 -13.91 6.15
N THR A 70 61.32 -15.17 6.26
CA THR A 70 61.99 -16.34 6.93
C THR A 70 61.81 -16.72 8.41
N ALA A 71 61.82 -18.06 8.61
CA ALA A 71 61.97 -18.90 9.81
C ALA A 71 60.94 -18.73 10.97
N ARG A 72 60.01 -19.67 11.22
CA ARG A 72 60.07 -21.09 11.69
C ARG A 72 60.05 -21.25 13.23
N PRO A 73 59.48 -22.36 13.78
CA PRO A 73 58.48 -22.23 14.84
C PRO A 73 58.73 -23.20 16.03
N ASP A 74 57.65 -23.80 16.56
CA ASP A 74 57.61 -24.89 17.56
C ASP A 74 57.93 -24.48 19.02
N GLN A 75 57.38 -25.08 20.08
CA GLN A 75 56.25 -26.02 20.25
C GLN A 75 55.83 -26.08 21.74
N GLN A 76 54.54 -26.39 22.03
CA GLN A 76 54.06 -27.17 23.21
C GLN A 76 54.38 -26.62 24.64
N HIS A 77 53.79 -27.07 25.77
CA HIS A 77 52.61 -27.89 26.07
C HIS A 77 52.12 -27.61 27.53
N GLN A 78 50.80 -27.66 27.79
CA GLN A 78 50.17 -28.18 29.04
C GLN A 78 50.47 -27.43 30.39
N GLN A 79 49.75 -27.58 31.52
CA GLN A 79 48.45 -28.20 31.88
C GLN A 79 47.91 -27.62 33.22
N HIS A 80 46.65 -27.97 33.59
CA HIS A 80 46.02 -27.85 34.93
C HIS A 80 45.71 -26.40 35.41
N GLN A 81 44.78 -26.12 36.34
CA GLN A 81 43.88 -26.89 37.24
C GLN A 81 42.58 -26.04 37.44
N GLN A 82 41.33 -26.55 37.47
CA GLN A 82 40.57 -27.12 38.63
C GLN A 82 40.85 -26.46 40.01
N GLN A 83 39.88 -26.24 40.93
CA GLN A 83 38.58 -26.91 41.14
C GLN A 83 37.56 -26.07 41.96
N GLN A 84 36.31 -26.57 41.96
CA GLN A 84 35.03 -26.15 42.58
C GLN A 84 34.99 -25.66 44.06
N ARG A 85 33.96 -24.83 44.36
CA ARG A 85 33.10 -24.74 45.60
C ARG A 85 32.13 -23.55 45.48
N LEU A 86 30.93 -23.46 46.08
CA LEU A 86 30.01 -24.41 46.74
C LEU A 86 28.54 -23.87 46.64
N SER A 87 27.61 -24.19 47.56
CA SER A 87 26.18 -23.81 47.62
C SER A 87 25.63 -24.04 49.07
N PRO A 88 24.31 -23.94 49.39
CA PRO A 88 23.37 -22.80 49.33
C PRO A 88 22.61 -22.57 50.69
N ALA A 89 21.44 -21.87 50.65
CA ALA A 89 20.31 -21.81 51.62
C ALA A 89 20.09 -20.52 52.44
N GLY A 90 18.82 -20.20 52.75
CA GLY A 90 18.35 -19.07 53.58
C GLY A 90 16.95 -18.54 53.22
N GLU A 91 15.98 -18.64 54.13
CA GLU A 91 14.52 -18.45 53.92
C GLU A 91 13.95 -17.05 54.35
N PRO A 92 12.63 -16.73 54.19
CA PRO A 92 12.15 -15.34 53.99
C PRO A 92 11.27 -14.72 55.12
N ALA A 93 10.53 -13.63 54.77
CA ALA A 93 9.53 -12.85 55.53
C ALA A 93 10.11 -11.72 56.43
N SER A 94 9.39 -10.66 56.85
CA SER A 94 7.95 -10.32 56.76
C SER A 94 7.65 -8.80 56.90
N SER A 95 6.49 -8.32 56.40
CA SER A 95 5.75 -7.09 56.81
C SER A 95 6.44 -5.71 56.54
N SER A 96 5.77 -4.53 56.60
CA SER A 96 4.42 -4.13 57.07
C SER A 96 3.91 -2.80 56.43
N SER A 97 2.58 -2.61 56.36
CA SER A 97 1.78 -1.33 56.48
C SER A 97 2.11 -0.07 55.61
N SER A 98 1.21 0.89 55.32
CA SER A 98 -0.12 1.24 55.90
C SER A 98 -1.10 1.90 54.89
N SER A 99 -2.35 2.08 55.32
CA SER A 99 -3.56 2.67 54.68
C SER A 99 -3.48 4.18 54.34
N SER A 100 -4.43 4.88 53.70
CA SER A 100 -5.93 4.87 53.67
C SER A 100 -6.44 5.75 52.48
N VAL A 101 -7.71 6.08 52.18
CA VAL A 101 -9.06 5.97 52.83
C VAL A 101 -10.12 5.57 51.76
N SER A 102 -11.43 5.87 51.94
CA SER A 102 -12.52 5.69 50.95
C SER A 102 -13.73 6.61 51.23
N ALA A 103 -14.49 7.03 50.21
CA ALA A 103 -15.87 7.61 50.23
C ALA A 103 -16.35 7.81 48.76
N SER A 104 -17.46 7.28 48.21
CA SER A 104 -18.92 7.36 48.50
C SER A 104 -19.62 8.65 47.99
N ALA A 105 -20.88 8.67 47.51
CA ALA A 105 -21.76 7.65 46.90
C ALA A 105 -23.06 8.27 46.28
N SER A 106 -23.72 7.55 45.36
CA SER A 106 -25.19 7.53 45.10
C SER A 106 -25.98 8.68 44.41
N ALA A 107 -27.11 8.27 43.79
CA ALA A 107 -28.43 8.97 43.67
C ALA A 107 -28.87 9.67 42.36
N SER A 108 -29.25 8.85 41.36
CA SER A 108 -30.57 8.81 40.67
C SER A 108 -31.45 10.07 40.41
N ALA A 109 -31.91 10.20 39.15
CA ALA A 109 -33.32 10.48 38.78
C ALA A 109 -33.61 10.04 37.33
N SER A 110 -34.88 9.90 36.90
CA SER A 110 -35.25 9.40 35.56
C SER A 110 -36.60 9.92 35.02
N ALA A 111 -36.64 10.36 33.76
CA ALA A 111 -37.80 10.40 32.84
C ALA A 111 -37.26 10.74 31.42
N SER A 112 -37.61 10.13 30.28
CA SER A 112 -38.78 9.37 29.78
C SER A 112 -39.78 10.19 28.95
N THR A 113 -39.69 10.03 27.62
CA THR A 113 -40.76 10.05 26.59
C THR A 113 -41.76 11.22 26.48
N ALA A 114 -41.81 11.83 25.29
CA ALA A 114 -43.06 12.14 24.57
C ALA A 114 -42.80 12.30 23.04
N LEU A 115 -43.86 12.30 22.23
CA LEU A 115 -43.83 12.35 20.76
C LEU A 115 -44.93 13.30 20.20
N VAL A 116 -44.66 13.89 19.03
CA VAL A 116 -45.64 14.32 17.98
C VAL A 116 -46.46 15.61 18.16
N SER A 117 -46.74 16.24 17.00
CA SER A 117 -47.65 17.35 16.66
C SER A 117 -47.04 18.77 16.65
N ARG A 118 -46.97 19.59 15.56
CA ARG A 118 -47.66 19.77 14.25
C ARG A 118 -48.74 20.88 14.29
N PHE A 119 -48.88 21.61 13.16
CA PHE A 119 -49.82 22.73 12.87
C PHE A 119 -49.42 24.11 13.45
N ASN A 120 -49.66 25.26 12.79
CA ASN A 120 -49.92 25.54 11.36
C ASN A 120 -49.70 27.05 11.01
N ASP A 121 -49.85 27.38 9.73
CA ASP A 121 -50.40 28.62 9.13
C ASP A 121 -49.52 29.40 8.11
N ASP A 122 -50.24 30.07 7.21
CA ASP A 122 -49.96 30.49 5.82
C ASP A 122 -50.71 31.87 5.62
N PRO A 123 -50.94 32.49 4.44
CA PRO A 123 -50.47 32.23 3.08
C PRO A 123 -49.87 33.51 2.40
N PRO A 124 -50.25 34.05 1.20
CA PRO A 124 -49.24 34.45 0.20
C PRO A 124 -49.36 35.91 -0.32
N HIS A 125 -48.56 36.28 -1.34
CA HIS A 125 -49.01 36.90 -2.62
C HIS A 125 -47.83 37.37 -3.51
N HIS A 126 -48.06 37.34 -4.84
CA HIS A 126 -47.57 38.12 -6.02
C HIS A 126 -46.37 39.11 -5.94
N VAL A 127 -45.69 39.50 -7.04
CA VAL A 127 -45.96 39.38 -8.50
C VAL A 127 -44.65 39.26 -9.33
N ASP A 128 -44.76 38.62 -10.51
CA ASP A 128 -44.12 38.86 -11.82
C ASP A 128 -42.59 39.04 -12.08
N HIS A 129 -42.15 38.31 -13.13
CA HIS A 129 -41.26 38.66 -14.27
C HIS A 129 -40.02 39.59 -14.08
N ALA A 130 -38.83 39.33 -14.66
CA ALA A 130 -38.57 38.71 -15.97
C ALA A 130 -37.12 38.18 -16.17
N SER A 131 -36.96 37.28 -17.15
CA SER A 131 -35.82 37.14 -18.10
C SER A 131 -34.36 37.42 -17.65
N GLY A 132 -33.53 36.37 -17.57
CA GLY A 132 -32.10 36.50 -17.92
C GLY A 132 -31.11 35.58 -17.19
N ALA A 133 -30.47 34.68 -17.95
CA ALA A 133 -29.15 34.06 -17.74
C ALA A 133 -28.61 33.85 -16.29
N SER A 134 -28.69 32.62 -15.78
CA SER A 134 -27.60 32.02 -14.97
C SER A 134 -27.69 30.49 -14.95
N ALA A 135 -26.63 29.80 -15.39
CA ALA A 135 -26.55 28.34 -15.44
C ALA A 135 -26.03 27.75 -14.11
N SER A 136 -26.81 27.91 -13.03
CA SER A 136 -26.43 27.43 -11.69
C SER A 136 -26.57 25.91 -11.54
N ALA A 137 -25.50 25.16 -11.82
CA ALA A 137 -25.43 23.71 -11.64
C ALA A 137 -25.39 23.30 -10.15
N ARG A 138 -26.57 23.23 -9.49
CA ARG A 138 -26.72 22.95 -8.05
C ARG A 138 -27.29 21.55 -7.76
N GLN A 139 -26.59 20.51 -8.20
CA GLN A 139 -26.91 19.08 -8.03
C GLN A 139 -25.63 18.28 -8.43
N VAL A 140 -25.21 17.15 -7.83
CA VAL A 140 -25.84 16.19 -6.91
C VAL A 140 -24.80 15.67 -5.88
N VAL A 141 -25.23 15.31 -4.66
CA VAL A 141 -24.49 14.42 -3.73
C VAL A 141 -25.26 13.09 -3.66
N PRO A 142 -24.63 11.93 -3.95
CA PRO A 142 -24.23 11.04 -2.85
C PRO A 142 -22.97 10.20 -3.11
N SER A 143 -21.90 10.44 -2.34
CA SER A 143 -20.86 9.42 -2.13
C SER A 143 -21.35 8.35 -1.14
N ARG A 144 -22.38 7.60 -1.55
CA ARG A 144 -22.88 6.40 -0.86
C ARG A 144 -23.33 5.31 -1.84
N ALA A 145 -22.79 5.35 -3.04
CA ALA A 145 -22.85 4.33 -4.09
C ALA A 145 -21.43 4.18 -4.69
N ALA A 146 -21.02 3.03 -5.21
CA ALA A 146 -21.80 1.82 -5.48
C ALA A 146 -21.51 0.67 -4.49
N ARG A 147 -22.39 0.52 -3.48
CA ARG A 147 -22.75 -0.82 -2.97
C ARG A 147 -23.92 -1.42 -3.78
N GLN A 148 -23.96 -1.16 -5.08
CA GLN A 148 -24.65 -1.99 -6.07
C GLN A 148 -23.64 -3.07 -6.46
N THR A 149 -23.60 -4.22 -5.77
CA THR A 149 -24.48 -5.36 -6.12
C THR A 149 -24.85 -5.35 -7.60
N ILE A 150 -24.12 -6.15 -8.39
CA ILE A 150 -24.58 -6.59 -9.72
C ILE A 150 -25.66 -7.66 -9.51
N LEU A 151 -26.76 -7.27 -8.87
CA LEU A 151 -28.04 -7.94 -8.95
C LEU A 151 -28.79 -7.36 -10.15
N GLY A 152 -28.18 -7.52 -11.33
CA GLY A 152 -28.90 -7.43 -12.58
C GLY A 152 -30.08 -8.40 -12.54
N SER A 153 -31.22 -7.99 -13.09
CA SER A 153 -32.51 -8.68 -13.02
C SER A 153 -32.40 -10.20 -13.07
N ILE A 154 -33.08 -10.90 -12.14
CA ILE A 154 -33.09 -12.36 -12.02
C ILE A 154 -33.73 -12.98 -13.27
N SER A 155 -32.90 -13.19 -14.30
CA SER A 155 -33.20 -14.10 -15.40
C SER A 155 -33.20 -15.51 -14.86
N VAL A 156 -34.19 -16.32 -15.25
CA VAL A 156 -34.32 -17.72 -14.82
C VAL A 156 -32.99 -18.47 -15.05
N PRO A 157 -32.43 -19.16 -14.05
CA PRO A 157 -31.15 -19.84 -14.20
C PRO A 157 -31.24 -20.95 -15.26
N SER A 158 -30.56 -20.76 -16.39
CA SER A 158 -30.30 -21.85 -17.32
C SER A 158 -29.36 -22.85 -16.62
N PRO A 159 -29.68 -24.16 -16.57
CA PRO A 159 -28.82 -25.17 -15.93
C PRO A 159 -27.37 -25.15 -16.47
N LEU A 160 -27.20 -24.79 -17.74
CA LEU A 160 -25.90 -24.66 -18.39
C LEU A 160 -25.05 -23.51 -17.81
N ARG A 161 -25.67 -22.42 -17.32
CA ARG A 161 -24.92 -21.38 -16.59
C ARG A 161 -24.54 -21.85 -15.19
N THR A 162 -25.48 -22.45 -14.45
CA THR A 162 -25.27 -22.91 -13.06
C THR A 162 -24.16 -23.95 -12.95
N VAL A 163 -24.02 -24.85 -13.93
CA VAL A 163 -22.98 -25.87 -13.96
C VAL A 163 -21.73 -25.42 -14.75
N GLY A 164 -21.89 -24.64 -15.81
CA GLY A 164 -20.79 -24.26 -16.71
C GLY A 164 -19.94 -23.06 -16.27
N ALA A 165 -20.45 -22.19 -15.40
CA ALA A 165 -19.74 -20.97 -14.96
C ALA A 165 -18.80 -21.16 -13.76
N GLY A 166 -18.78 -22.35 -13.14
CA GLY A 166 -18.00 -22.61 -11.92
C GLY A 166 -18.66 -22.12 -10.62
N ASP A 167 -19.94 -21.75 -10.65
CA ASP A 167 -20.72 -21.38 -9.46
C ASP A 167 -21.03 -22.59 -8.56
N ILE A 168 -21.27 -23.77 -9.16
CA ILE A 168 -21.52 -25.02 -8.43
C ILE A 168 -20.81 -26.18 -9.15
N ASP A 169 -19.85 -26.83 -8.48
CA ASP A 169 -19.26 -28.10 -8.91
C ASP A 169 -20.21 -29.28 -8.52
N PRO A 170 -20.82 -29.98 -9.49
CA PRO A 170 -21.71 -31.11 -9.22
C PRO A 170 -20.96 -32.37 -8.75
N PHE A 171 -19.67 -32.53 -9.09
CA PHE A 171 -18.82 -33.67 -8.70
C PHE A 171 -18.13 -33.42 -7.35
N THR A 172 -18.04 -32.17 -6.94
CA THR A 172 -17.67 -31.67 -5.60
C THR A 172 -16.37 -32.23 -5.02
N SER A 173 -15.36 -32.41 -5.87
CA SER A 173 -14.08 -33.02 -5.47
C SER A 173 -13.03 -31.97 -5.16
N TYR A 174 -13.26 -31.19 -4.10
CA TYR A 174 -12.30 -30.19 -3.61
C TYR A 174 -11.07 -30.87 -2.99
N PRO A 175 -9.82 -30.38 -3.23
CA PRO A 175 -8.60 -30.91 -2.63
C PRO A 175 -8.41 -30.46 -1.16
N SER A 176 -9.42 -30.66 -0.31
CA SER A 176 -9.46 -30.25 1.09
C SER A 176 -10.35 -31.16 1.95
N ARG A 177 -10.21 -31.10 3.27
CA ARG A 177 -11.10 -31.78 4.24
C ARG A 177 -12.22 -30.89 4.79
N LEU A 178 -12.37 -29.67 4.26
CA LEU A 178 -13.53 -28.83 4.57
C LEU A 178 -14.84 -29.49 4.10
N PRO A 179 -15.93 -29.47 4.89
CA PRO A 179 -17.25 -29.89 4.44
C PRO A 179 -17.70 -29.09 3.20
N LYS A 180 -18.45 -29.72 2.30
CA LYS A 180 -18.98 -29.12 1.05
C LYS A 180 -19.72 -27.80 1.32
N GLU A 181 -20.49 -27.78 2.40
CA GLU A 181 -21.35 -26.69 2.85
C GLU A 181 -20.55 -25.47 3.34
N VAL A 182 -19.26 -25.68 3.65
CA VAL A 182 -18.29 -24.64 4.02
C VAL A 182 -17.43 -24.26 2.82
N ALA A 183 -16.93 -25.24 2.07
CA ALA A 183 -16.05 -25.04 0.93
C ALA A 183 -16.74 -24.34 -0.26
N ALA A 184 -17.92 -24.79 -0.68
CA ALA A 184 -18.57 -24.26 -1.89
C ALA A 184 -18.92 -22.76 -1.79
N PRO A 185 -19.43 -22.22 -0.67
CA PRO A 185 -19.61 -20.77 -0.53
C PRO A 185 -18.30 -19.98 -0.58
N ILE A 186 -17.20 -20.52 -0.04
CA ILE A 186 -15.87 -19.88 -0.12
C ILE A 186 -15.40 -19.85 -1.57
N ILE A 187 -15.53 -20.96 -2.30
CA ILE A 187 -15.09 -21.07 -3.70
C ILE A 187 -15.92 -20.18 -4.64
N SER A 188 -17.23 -20.05 -4.44
CA SER A 188 -18.04 -19.06 -5.17
C SER A 188 -17.56 -17.62 -4.93
N GLN A 189 -17.24 -17.26 -3.69
CA GLN A 189 -16.66 -15.95 -3.37
C GLN A 189 -15.24 -15.76 -3.96
N VAL A 190 -14.41 -16.81 -3.99
CA VAL A 190 -13.09 -16.82 -4.65
C VAL A 190 -13.24 -16.52 -6.14
N ASN A 191 -14.15 -17.21 -6.84
CA ASN A 191 -14.37 -17.02 -8.27
C ASN A 191 -14.87 -15.61 -8.58
N HIS A 192 -15.72 -15.03 -7.72
CA HIS A 192 -16.10 -13.63 -7.81
C HIS A 192 -14.90 -12.68 -7.61
N PHE A 193 -14.06 -12.93 -6.59
CA PHE A 193 -12.92 -12.05 -6.30
C PHE A 193 -11.79 -12.12 -7.35
N LEU A 194 -11.58 -13.27 -7.98
CA LEU A 194 -10.64 -13.38 -9.11
C LEU A 194 -11.01 -12.44 -10.27
N ASN A 195 -12.31 -12.22 -10.50
CA ASN A 195 -12.79 -11.24 -11.48
C ASN A 195 -12.62 -9.77 -11.01
N ILE A 196 -12.57 -9.50 -9.69
CA ILE A 196 -12.26 -8.16 -9.16
C ILE A 196 -10.76 -7.83 -9.29
N ILE A 197 -9.88 -8.82 -9.15
CA ILE A 197 -8.42 -8.61 -9.25
C ILE A 197 -7.94 -8.56 -10.70
N PHE A 198 -8.32 -9.53 -11.52
CA PHE A 198 -7.81 -9.64 -12.89
C PHE A 198 -8.61 -8.81 -13.91
N LEU A 199 -9.84 -8.43 -13.57
CA LEU A 199 -10.77 -7.59 -14.34
C LEU A 199 -11.09 -8.14 -15.75
N PRO A 200 -12.35 -8.58 -16.01
CA PRO A 200 -12.71 -9.14 -17.30
C PRO A 200 -12.54 -8.10 -18.41
N ASP A 201 -12.01 -8.56 -19.54
CA ASP A 201 -11.81 -7.79 -20.75
C ASP A 201 -13.00 -8.04 -21.70
N PRO A 202 -13.86 -7.04 -21.98
CA PRO A 202 -15.04 -7.24 -22.81
C PRO A 202 -14.68 -7.44 -24.29
N ASP A 203 -13.55 -6.88 -24.73
CA ASP A 203 -13.14 -6.83 -26.13
C ASP A 203 -12.23 -8.02 -26.50
N ARG A 204 -11.64 -8.69 -25.49
CA ARG A 204 -10.72 -9.82 -25.68
C ARG A 204 -11.15 -11.04 -24.85
N PRO A 205 -11.95 -11.98 -25.42
CA PRO A 205 -12.25 -13.27 -24.81
C PRO A 205 -11.05 -14.25 -24.87
N THR A 206 -9.91 -13.85 -24.31
CA THR A 206 -8.76 -14.73 -24.07
C THR A 206 -9.08 -15.79 -23.01
N PRO A 207 -8.44 -16.98 -23.04
CA PRO A 207 -8.62 -18.00 -22.00
C PRO A 207 -8.24 -17.39 -20.65
N SER A 208 -9.23 -17.24 -19.78
CA SER A 208 -9.15 -16.25 -18.70
C SER A 208 -8.05 -16.63 -17.69
N ILE A 209 -7.37 -15.63 -17.14
CA ILE A 209 -6.48 -15.81 -15.99
C ILE A 209 -7.24 -16.51 -14.85
N VAL A 210 -8.52 -16.16 -14.68
CA VAL A 210 -9.44 -16.81 -13.72
C VAL A 210 -9.58 -18.32 -13.97
N GLN A 211 -9.62 -18.78 -15.23
CA GLN A 211 -9.72 -20.21 -15.58
C GLN A 211 -8.42 -20.96 -15.24
N HIS A 212 -7.25 -20.35 -15.47
CA HIS A 212 -5.96 -20.91 -15.07
C HIS A 212 -5.87 -21.06 -13.55
N TRP A 213 -6.32 -20.04 -12.81
CA TRP A 213 -6.38 -20.06 -11.35
C TRP A 213 -7.36 -21.11 -10.81
N ILE A 214 -8.54 -21.27 -11.42
CA ILE A 214 -9.49 -22.36 -11.09
C ILE A 214 -8.86 -23.73 -11.34
N SER A 215 -8.20 -23.93 -12.49
CA SER A 215 -7.46 -25.17 -12.79
C SER A 215 -6.36 -25.44 -11.76
N CYS A 216 -5.62 -24.41 -11.34
CA CYS A 216 -4.56 -24.54 -10.34
C CYS A 216 -5.13 -24.92 -8.95
N TYR A 217 -6.08 -24.15 -8.40
CA TYR A 217 -6.58 -24.41 -7.05
C TYR A 217 -7.40 -25.70 -6.93
N MET A 218 -7.99 -26.21 -8.01
CA MET A 218 -8.67 -27.50 -8.00
C MET A 218 -7.71 -28.70 -8.08
N LYS A 219 -6.44 -28.48 -8.50
CA LYS A 219 -5.40 -29.51 -8.57
C LYS A 219 -4.47 -29.49 -7.35
N ASP A 220 -4.11 -28.31 -6.85
CA ASP A 220 -3.15 -28.13 -5.77
C ASP A 220 -3.82 -27.81 -4.43
N SER A 221 -3.64 -28.70 -3.46
CA SER A 221 -4.21 -28.53 -2.10
C SER A 221 -3.62 -27.35 -1.34
N THR A 222 -2.35 -26.98 -1.57
CA THR A 222 -1.71 -25.81 -0.96
C THR A 222 -2.36 -24.54 -1.47
N PHE A 223 -2.52 -24.45 -2.79
CA PHE A 223 -3.17 -23.32 -3.45
C PHE A 223 -4.65 -23.21 -3.03
N PHE A 224 -5.36 -24.33 -2.93
CA PHE A 224 -6.74 -24.38 -2.42
C PHE A 224 -6.85 -23.79 -1.02
N HIS A 225 -6.04 -24.25 -0.07
CA HIS A 225 -6.08 -23.73 1.30
C HIS A 225 -5.60 -22.26 1.35
N ALA A 226 -4.65 -21.85 0.52
CA ALA A 226 -4.18 -20.46 0.42
C ALA A 226 -5.26 -19.51 -0.11
N ILE A 227 -5.98 -19.89 -1.17
CA ILE A 227 -7.02 -19.03 -1.75
C ILE A 227 -8.29 -19.01 -0.88
N CYS A 228 -8.61 -20.11 -0.20
CA CYS A 228 -9.67 -20.14 0.82
C CYS A 228 -9.31 -19.29 2.05
N PHE A 229 -8.07 -19.38 2.54
CA PHE A 229 -7.57 -18.53 3.62
C PHE A 229 -7.66 -17.04 3.24
N ALA A 230 -7.16 -16.67 2.06
CA ALA A 230 -7.22 -15.31 1.53
C ALA A 230 -8.67 -14.78 1.44
N GLN A 231 -9.60 -15.60 0.93
CA GLN A 231 -11.02 -15.24 0.87
C GLN A 231 -11.62 -15.03 2.25
N LEU A 232 -11.39 -15.96 3.17
CA LEU A 232 -11.92 -15.86 4.54
C LEU A 232 -11.34 -14.67 5.30
N ALA A 233 -10.06 -14.34 5.08
CA ALA A 233 -9.43 -13.15 5.65
C ALA A 233 -10.09 -11.85 5.16
N ARG A 234 -10.35 -11.74 3.86
CA ARG A 234 -11.06 -10.59 3.28
C ARG A 234 -12.50 -10.48 3.77
N SER A 235 -13.21 -11.61 3.93
CA SER A 235 -14.52 -11.64 4.59
C SER A 235 -14.42 -11.17 6.06
N LEU A 236 -13.41 -11.64 6.81
CA LEU A 236 -13.15 -11.22 8.20
C LEU A 236 -12.86 -9.72 8.34
N ALA A 237 -12.26 -9.09 7.33
CA ALA A 237 -11.97 -7.66 7.30
C ALA A 237 -13.09 -6.79 6.67
N THR A 238 -14.22 -7.36 6.25
CA THR A 238 -15.31 -6.62 5.57
C THR A 238 -16.73 -6.94 6.06
N GLU A 239 -16.95 -8.10 6.68
CA GLU A 239 -18.23 -8.51 7.27
C GLU A 239 -18.28 -8.16 8.77
N THR A 240 -19.20 -7.28 9.18
CA THR A 240 -19.43 -6.99 10.61
C THR A 240 -20.02 -8.17 11.40
N ARG A 241 -20.45 -9.25 10.71
CA ARG A 241 -21.08 -10.44 11.30
C ARG A 241 -20.64 -11.74 10.63
N VAL A 242 -19.32 -11.98 10.63
CA VAL A 242 -18.72 -13.25 10.17
C VAL A 242 -19.36 -14.45 10.89
N LYS A 243 -19.83 -15.44 10.13
CA LYS A 243 -20.38 -16.68 10.71
C LYS A 243 -19.29 -17.43 11.52
N PRO A 244 -19.59 -17.99 12.71
CA PRO A 244 -18.59 -18.72 13.51
C PRO A 244 -17.90 -19.88 12.78
N ILE A 245 -18.59 -20.51 11.81
CA ILE A 245 -18.01 -21.56 10.96
C ILE A 245 -16.93 -21.00 10.00
N ASN A 246 -17.11 -19.80 9.44
CA ASN A 246 -16.11 -19.13 8.60
C ASN A 246 -14.84 -18.82 9.43
N ARG A 247 -14.99 -18.40 10.70
CA ARG A 247 -13.85 -18.18 11.61
C ARG A 247 -13.12 -19.48 11.96
N LYS A 248 -13.80 -20.62 12.04
CA LYS A 248 -13.15 -21.95 12.18
C LYS A 248 -12.42 -22.36 10.89
N ALA A 249 -13.08 -22.20 9.73
CA ALA A 249 -12.49 -22.49 8.42
C ALA A 249 -11.24 -21.64 8.15
N TYR A 250 -11.22 -20.37 8.60
CA TYR A 250 -10.09 -19.46 8.46
C TYR A 250 -8.84 -20.01 9.14
N TRP A 251 -8.95 -20.42 10.41
CA TRP A 251 -7.84 -20.99 11.16
C TRP A 251 -7.44 -22.38 10.64
N TYR A 252 -8.38 -23.18 10.14
CA TYR A 252 -8.05 -24.44 9.47
C TYR A 252 -7.21 -24.21 8.20
N CYS A 253 -7.67 -23.33 7.29
CA CYS A 253 -6.94 -23.03 6.06
C CYS A 253 -5.58 -22.40 6.34
N TYR A 254 -5.50 -21.46 7.29
CA TYR A 254 -4.22 -20.87 7.73
C TYR A 254 -3.25 -21.94 8.27
N ALA A 255 -3.72 -22.85 9.11
CA ALA A 255 -2.88 -23.91 9.67
C ALA A 255 -2.40 -24.88 8.58
N GLU A 256 -3.26 -25.28 7.64
CA GLU A 256 -2.88 -26.14 6.52
C GLU A 256 -1.87 -25.45 5.59
N VAL A 257 -2.04 -24.15 5.28
CA VAL A 257 -1.07 -23.38 4.50
C VAL A 257 0.29 -23.33 5.19
N VAL A 258 0.33 -23.00 6.49
CA VAL A 258 1.60 -22.94 7.25
C VAL A 258 2.25 -24.33 7.39
N ARG A 259 1.45 -25.40 7.53
CA ARG A 259 1.94 -26.79 7.55
C ARG A 259 2.55 -27.18 6.20
N GLU A 260 1.83 -26.92 5.12
CA GLU A 260 2.16 -27.40 3.78
C GLU A 260 3.30 -26.59 3.15
N VAL A 261 3.33 -25.26 3.33
CA VAL A 261 4.49 -24.42 2.96
C VAL A 261 5.77 -24.92 3.66
N ASN A 262 5.71 -25.26 4.95
CA ASN A 262 6.86 -25.83 5.65
C ASN A 262 7.24 -27.24 5.16
N ARG A 263 6.30 -28.04 4.61
CA ARG A 263 6.61 -29.29 3.92
C ARG A 263 7.34 -29.02 2.61
N ARG A 264 6.80 -28.14 1.76
CA ARG A 264 7.40 -27.80 0.45
C ARG A 264 8.81 -27.22 0.55
N PHE A 265 9.15 -26.55 1.64
CA PHE A 265 10.54 -26.12 1.88
C PHE A 265 11.56 -27.24 2.11
N THR A 266 11.14 -28.50 2.32
CA THR A 266 12.08 -29.65 2.34
C THR A 266 12.34 -30.24 0.97
N ASP A 267 11.55 -29.88 -0.05
CA ASP A 267 11.70 -30.33 -1.44
C ASP A 267 12.35 -29.22 -2.30
N PRO A 268 13.50 -29.47 -2.97
CA PRO A 268 14.14 -28.49 -3.85
C PRO A 268 13.30 -28.00 -5.04
N ALA A 269 12.34 -28.79 -5.52
CA ALA A 269 11.44 -28.41 -6.62
C ALA A 269 10.23 -27.62 -6.10
N GLU A 270 9.59 -28.06 -5.02
CA GLU A 270 8.35 -27.41 -4.54
C GLU A 270 8.60 -26.06 -3.83
N ARG A 271 9.73 -25.88 -3.15
CA ARG A 271 10.08 -24.68 -2.34
C ARG A 271 9.89 -23.33 -3.03
N CYS A 272 10.01 -23.29 -4.35
CA CYS A 272 9.87 -22.11 -5.20
C CYS A 272 9.00 -22.42 -6.44
N SER A 273 8.03 -23.33 -6.27
CA SER A 273 6.89 -23.45 -7.19
C SER A 273 5.94 -22.26 -7.00
N ASP A 274 5.19 -21.92 -8.04
CA ASP A 274 4.26 -20.78 -8.04
C ASP A 274 3.14 -20.96 -7.01
N GLU A 275 2.75 -22.21 -6.73
CA GLU A 275 1.78 -22.53 -5.69
C GLU A 275 2.34 -22.24 -4.28
N THR A 276 3.62 -22.50 -4.03
CA THR A 276 4.27 -22.12 -2.76
C THR A 276 4.47 -20.61 -2.66
N ILE A 277 4.81 -19.95 -3.77
CA ILE A 277 4.96 -18.49 -3.85
C ILE A 277 3.61 -17.80 -3.57
N PHE A 278 2.52 -18.24 -4.21
CA PHE A 278 1.18 -17.76 -3.91
C PHE A 278 0.75 -18.08 -2.47
N ALA A 279 1.06 -19.27 -1.94
CA ALA A 279 0.74 -19.61 -0.55
C ALA A 279 1.44 -18.68 0.46
N VAL A 280 2.69 -18.29 0.21
CA VAL A 280 3.40 -17.31 1.03
C VAL A 280 2.92 -15.88 0.78
N GLN A 281 2.52 -15.53 -0.44
CA GLN A 281 1.85 -14.25 -0.73
C GLN A 281 0.51 -14.13 0.02
N ALA A 282 -0.27 -15.21 0.09
CA ALA A 282 -1.51 -15.25 0.85
C ALA A 282 -1.22 -14.94 2.33
N LEU A 283 -0.26 -15.63 2.95
CA LEU A 283 0.22 -15.33 4.32
C LEU A 283 0.78 -13.90 4.49
N ALA A 284 1.36 -13.31 3.44
CA ALA A 284 1.98 -11.98 3.49
C ALA A 284 0.98 -10.82 3.41
N PHE A 285 -0.10 -10.95 2.63
CA PHE A 285 -1.06 -9.86 2.37
C PHE A 285 -2.41 -10.03 3.08
N HIS A 286 -2.63 -11.14 3.77
CA HIS A 286 -3.85 -11.43 4.54
C HIS A 286 -3.54 -11.59 6.03
N GLY A 287 -2.92 -10.56 6.61
CA GLY A 287 -2.72 -10.47 8.06
C GLY A 287 -4.01 -10.06 8.78
N ASP A 288 -3.84 -9.40 9.92
CA ASP A 288 -4.97 -8.87 10.68
C ASP A 288 -5.70 -7.75 9.93
N ALA A 289 -6.99 -7.63 10.23
CA ALA A 289 -7.75 -6.44 9.86
C ALA A 289 -7.14 -5.19 10.55
N THR A 290 -7.25 -4.04 9.91
CA THR A 290 -7.01 -2.75 10.59
C THR A 290 -7.97 -2.58 11.76
N THR A 291 -7.49 -2.00 12.86
CA THR A 291 -8.37 -1.57 13.95
C THR A 291 -9.25 -0.43 13.45
N ASP A 292 -10.56 -0.68 13.43
CA ASP A 292 -11.60 0.29 13.09
C ASP A 292 -11.78 1.21 14.32
N GLU A 293 -10.83 2.11 14.53
CA GLU A 293 -10.87 3.06 15.66
C GLU A 293 -12.01 4.05 15.45
N THR A 294 -12.89 4.14 16.45
CA THR A 294 -14.27 4.64 16.28
C THR A 294 -14.39 6.14 16.02
N ASP A 295 -13.29 6.88 16.18
CA ASP A 295 -13.17 8.32 15.92
C ASP A 295 -12.18 8.54 14.76
N THR A 296 -12.55 8.09 13.56
CA THR A 296 -11.74 8.33 12.35
C THR A 296 -11.58 9.84 12.10
N PRO A 297 -10.35 10.38 12.09
CA PRO A 297 -10.12 11.81 11.90
C PRO A 297 -10.34 12.26 10.43
N ARG A 298 -10.23 13.58 10.17
CA ARG A 298 -10.59 14.23 8.88
C ARG A 298 -9.58 13.92 7.77
N SER A 299 -9.53 12.68 7.31
CA SER A 299 -8.75 12.29 6.13
C SER A 299 -9.28 12.96 4.85
N PRO A 300 -8.41 13.28 3.86
CA PRO A 300 -8.84 13.74 2.53
C PRO A 300 -9.87 12.84 1.87
N SER A 301 -10.83 13.47 1.19
CA SER A 301 -11.86 12.83 0.38
C SER A 301 -11.23 11.85 -0.62
N GLN A 302 -11.53 10.56 -0.47
CA GLN A 302 -10.93 9.49 -1.26
C GLN A 302 -11.60 9.35 -2.62
N GLY A 303 -10.78 9.19 -3.66
CA GLY A 303 -11.21 9.21 -5.05
C GLY A 303 -12.05 8.03 -5.53
N PRO A 304 -12.53 8.10 -6.79
CA PRO A 304 -13.23 7.02 -7.46
C PRO A 304 -12.33 5.80 -7.65
N MET A 305 -12.92 4.66 -8.00
CA MET A 305 -12.21 3.39 -8.25
C MET A 305 -11.39 2.87 -7.05
N ASN A 306 -11.65 3.38 -5.84
CA ASN A 306 -10.99 2.95 -4.60
C ASN A 306 -11.15 1.45 -4.27
N SER A 307 -12.14 0.75 -4.85
CA SER A 307 -12.29 -0.72 -4.74
C SER A 307 -11.74 -1.51 -5.94
N MET A 308 -11.18 -0.84 -6.95
CA MET A 308 -10.62 -1.49 -8.14
C MET A 308 -9.41 -2.34 -7.75
N GLN A 309 -9.43 -3.63 -8.11
CA GLN A 309 -8.47 -4.63 -7.64
C GLN A 309 -8.39 -4.76 -6.10
N GLY A 310 -9.50 -4.51 -5.39
CA GLY A 310 -9.58 -4.62 -3.94
C GLY A 310 -8.65 -3.65 -3.19
N LEU A 311 -8.36 -2.49 -3.77
CA LEU A 311 -7.48 -1.48 -3.18
C LEU A 311 -7.94 -1.05 -1.77
N ASP A 312 -9.24 -0.81 -1.57
CA ASP A 312 -9.86 -0.53 -0.26
C ASP A 312 -9.68 -1.67 0.78
N ILE A 313 -9.42 -2.90 0.33
CA ILE A 313 -9.13 -4.05 1.18
C ILE A 313 -7.62 -4.16 1.47
N TYR A 314 -6.75 -4.03 0.47
CA TYR A 314 -5.30 -4.29 0.63
C TYR A 314 -4.46 -3.06 1.01
N ALA A 315 -4.87 -1.86 0.58
CA ALA A 315 -4.33 -0.60 1.11
C ALA A 315 -5.03 -0.22 2.41
N GLY A 316 -6.35 -0.43 2.48
CA GLY A 316 -7.16 -0.22 3.69
C GLY A 316 -7.17 -1.42 4.63
N ARG A 317 -8.25 -2.22 4.58
CA ARG A 317 -8.70 -3.03 5.72
C ARG A 317 -7.80 -4.20 6.14
N LEU A 318 -6.75 -4.56 5.41
CA LEU A 318 -5.79 -5.62 5.76
C LEU A 318 -4.38 -5.08 6.00
N ASN A 319 -3.72 -5.63 7.02
CA ASN A 319 -2.32 -5.34 7.32
C ASN A 319 -1.37 -6.42 6.77
N PRO A 320 -0.25 -6.03 6.13
CA PRO A 320 0.73 -6.96 5.62
C PRO A 320 1.58 -7.58 6.74
N VAL A 321 1.86 -8.88 6.65
CA VAL A 321 2.65 -9.60 7.64
C VAL A 321 4.12 -9.55 7.22
N SER A 322 4.85 -8.56 7.76
CA SER A 322 6.22 -8.20 7.33
C SER A 322 7.21 -9.37 7.28
N MET A 323 7.12 -10.35 8.19
CA MET A 323 7.98 -11.54 8.16
C MET A 323 7.70 -12.49 6.98
N HIS A 324 6.47 -12.52 6.47
CA HIS A 324 6.08 -13.30 5.30
C HIS A 324 6.38 -12.52 4.00
N VAL A 325 6.20 -11.19 3.98
CA VAL A 325 6.70 -10.31 2.91
C VAL A 325 8.21 -10.49 2.69
N ASN A 326 9.00 -10.46 3.77
CA ASN A 326 10.45 -10.71 3.74
C ASN A 326 10.81 -12.14 3.32
N GLY A 327 9.89 -13.10 3.51
CA GLY A 327 10.04 -14.47 3.01
C GLY A 327 9.80 -14.56 1.51
N LEU A 328 8.69 -13.99 1.03
CA LEU A 328 8.28 -13.92 -0.37
C LEU A 328 9.36 -13.31 -1.26
N ALA A 329 9.93 -12.17 -0.87
CA ALA A 329 11.00 -11.50 -1.62
C ALA A 329 12.25 -12.38 -1.80
N ARG A 330 12.55 -13.24 -0.83
CA ARG A 330 13.67 -14.20 -0.94
C ARG A 330 13.32 -15.41 -1.78
N MET A 331 12.07 -15.87 -1.76
CA MET A 331 11.63 -16.94 -2.65
C MET A 331 11.72 -16.52 -4.11
N LEU A 332 11.31 -15.29 -4.43
CA LEU A 332 11.44 -14.72 -5.78
C LEU A 332 12.92 -14.54 -6.17
N ALA A 333 13.77 -14.04 -5.27
CA ALA A 333 15.23 -13.99 -5.50
C ALA A 333 15.90 -15.37 -5.60
N LEU A 334 15.26 -16.45 -5.14
CA LEU A 334 15.72 -17.84 -5.27
C LEU A 334 15.11 -18.56 -6.48
N ARG A 335 14.01 -18.03 -7.04
CA ARG A 335 13.37 -18.47 -8.29
C ARG A 335 14.12 -17.97 -9.52
N GLY A 336 14.67 -16.75 -9.43
CA GLY A 336 15.43 -16.04 -10.48
C GLY A 336 14.99 -14.57 -10.56
N GLY A 337 13.68 -14.36 -10.48
CA GLY A 337 13.03 -13.07 -10.35
C GLY A 337 11.51 -13.19 -10.43
N ILE A 338 10.82 -12.06 -10.62
CA ILE A 338 9.38 -12.02 -10.87
C ILE A 338 9.02 -12.42 -12.32
N ALA A 339 10.00 -12.41 -13.22
CA ALA A 339 9.84 -12.81 -14.62
C ALA A 339 9.80 -14.34 -14.82
N ASP A 340 10.35 -15.10 -13.87
CA ASP A 340 10.41 -16.56 -13.91
C ASP A 340 9.17 -17.23 -13.29
N ILE A 341 8.07 -16.48 -13.15
CA ILE A 341 6.76 -16.95 -12.69
C ILE A 341 5.97 -17.43 -13.91
N GLU A 342 5.47 -18.66 -13.87
CA GLU A 342 4.81 -19.33 -15.00
C GLU A 342 3.28 -19.19 -14.94
N LEU A 343 2.70 -19.14 -13.73
CA LEU A 343 1.25 -19.04 -13.51
C LEU A 343 0.72 -17.69 -14.00
N PRO A 344 -0.19 -17.66 -15.01
CA PRO A 344 -0.70 -16.41 -15.56
C PRO A 344 -1.26 -15.45 -14.50
N GLY A 345 -0.87 -14.18 -14.59
CA GLY A 345 -1.30 -13.12 -13.67
C GLY A 345 -0.66 -13.13 -12.28
N LEU A 346 0.04 -14.19 -11.85
CA LEU A 346 0.69 -14.21 -10.52
C LEU A 346 1.81 -13.15 -10.44
N ALA A 347 2.63 -12.99 -11.49
CA ALA A 347 3.64 -11.94 -11.57
C ALA A 347 3.03 -10.52 -11.43
N ALA A 348 1.90 -10.26 -12.09
CA ALA A 348 1.19 -8.99 -11.97
C ALA A 348 0.60 -8.78 -10.55
N MET A 349 0.05 -9.83 -9.93
CA MET A 349 -0.46 -9.76 -8.55
C MET A 349 0.67 -9.52 -7.53
N LEU A 350 1.86 -10.09 -7.75
CA LEU A 350 3.04 -9.88 -6.91
C LEU A 350 3.62 -8.46 -7.08
N SER A 351 3.68 -7.95 -8.32
CA SER A 351 4.09 -6.58 -8.65
C SER A 351 3.13 -5.55 -8.02
N TYR A 352 1.82 -5.77 -8.12
CA TYR A 352 0.80 -4.95 -7.46
C TYR A 352 0.91 -5.00 -5.93
N GLY A 353 1.14 -6.19 -5.33
CA GLY A 353 1.34 -6.32 -3.89
C GLY A 353 2.53 -5.51 -3.36
N ASP A 354 3.66 -5.56 -4.06
CA ASP A 354 4.84 -4.73 -3.76
C ASP A 354 4.57 -3.23 -3.94
N LEU A 355 3.85 -2.85 -5.00
CA LEU A 355 3.43 -1.47 -5.24
C LEU A 355 2.54 -0.89 -4.12
N LEU A 356 1.68 -1.71 -3.52
CA LEU A 356 0.86 -1.30 -2.36
C LEU A 356 1.71 -1.05 -1.11
N LEU A 357 2.77 -1.85 -0.89
CA LEU A 357 3.71 -1.63 0.22
C LEU A 357 4.54 -0.36 0.01
N ALA A 358 5.09 -0.20 -1.21
CA ALA A 358 5.76 1.01 -1.66
C ALA A 358 4.92 2.27 -1.42
N SER A 359 3.63 2.22 -1.79
CA SER A 359 2.69 3.34 -1.63
C SER A 359 2.35 3.64 -0.16
N ARG A 360 2.20 2.61 0.69
CA ARG A 360 1.92 2.77 2.13
C ARG A 360 3.16 3.22 2.94
N SER A 361 4.36 3.07 2.39
CA SER A 361 5.63 3.28 3.13
C SER A 361 6.62 4.20 2.43
N LEU A 362 6.20 4.91 1.38
CA LEU A 362 7.00 5.89 0.62
C LEU A 362 8.38 5.37 0.19
N HIS A 363 8.44 4.13 -0.30
CA HIS A 363 9.68 3.52 -0.78
C HIS A 363 9.56 3.04 -2.22
N ASN A 364 10.69 2.94 -2.90
CA ASN A 364 10.75 2.47 -4.28
C ASN A 364 10.29 0.99 -4.33
N PRO A 365 9.46 0.58 -5.32
CA PRO A 365 9.07 -0.81 -5.49
C PRO A 365 10.30 -1.72 -5.71
N VAL A 366 10.27 -2.92 -5.13
CA VAL A 366 11.31 -3.95 -5.28
C VAL A 366 11.25 -4.60 -6.66
N TYR A 367 10.06 -4.74 -7.24
CA TYR A 367 9.85 -5.39 -8.54
C TYR A 367 9.59 -4.38 -9.66
N PRO A 368 9.88 -4.72 -10.93
CA PRO A 368 9.33 -3.98 -12.06
C PRO A 368 7.80 -4.04 -12.08
N PHE A 369 7.18 -3.06 -12.73
CA PHE A 369 5.76 -3.12 -13.07
C PHE A 369 5.50 -4.28 -14.04
N VAL A 370 4.48 -5.08 -13.76
CA VAL A 370 4.02 -6.17 -14.63
C VAL A 370 2.51 -5.97 -14.91
N PRO A 371 2.10 -5.69 -16.16
CA PRO A 371 0.68 -5.50 -16.50
C PRO A 371 -0.09 -6.83 -16.49
N ILE A 372 -1.41 -6.73 -16.38
CA ILE A 372 -2.36 -7.84 -16.53
C ILE A 372 -2.80 -7.97 -17.98
N GLY A 373 -2.93 -6.85 -18.70
CA GLY A 373 -3.21 -6.75 -20.13
C GLY A 373 -1.97 -6.35 -20.93
N GLU A 374 -2.05 -5.23 -21.65
CA GLU A 374 -0.96 -4.70 -22.48
C GLU A 374 -0.18 -3.57 -21.78
N SER A 375 0.94 -3.15 -22.36
CA SER A 375 1.72 -2.03 -21.82
C SER A 375 0.90 -0.72 -21.87
N PRO A 376 0.63 -0.07 -20.73
CA PRO A 376 -0.33 1.05 -20.66
C PRO A 376 0.17 2.33 -21.34
N ALA A 377 1.46 2.43 -21.67
CA ALA A 377 2.08 3.63 -22.26
C ALA A 377 1.39 4.14 -23.55
N ARG A 378 0.80 3.25 -24.36
CA ARG A 378 -0.03 3.66 -25.51
C ARG A 378 -1.37 4.23 -25.05
N SER A 379 -2.08 3.46 -24.23
CA SER A 379 -3.43 3.81 -23.74
C SER A 379 -3.50 5.12 -22.94
N LEU A 380 -2.40 5.58 -22.32
CA LEU A 380 -2.32 6.90 -21.68
C LEU A 380 -2.25 8.04 -22.70
N ALA A 381 -1.58 7.83 -23.83
CA ALA A 381 -1.54 8.79 -24.92
C ALA A 381 -2.89 8.89 -25.65
N ASP A 382 -3.55 7.75 -25.90
CA ASP A 382 -4.87 7.68 -26.57
C ASP A 382 -5.97 8.47 -25.82
N VAL A 383 -5.84 8.57 -24.50
CA VAL A 383 -6.74 9.33 -23.60
C VAL A 383 -6.43 10.84 -23.59
N SER A 384 -5.22 11.25 -23.97
CA SER A 384 -4.71 12.63 -23.82
C SER A 384 -5.15 13.55 -24.96
N ARG A 385 -6.47 13.77 -25.06
CA ARG A 385 -7.15 14.48 -26.16
C ARG A 385 -7.49 15.95 -25.85
N THR A 386 -7.36 16.82 -26.85
CA THR A 386 -7.57 18.27 -26.71
C THR A 386 -9.02 18.70 -26.52
N ASP A 387 -9.99 17.83 -26.82
CA ASP A 387 -11.42 18.05 -26.58
C ASP A 387 -11.91 17.52 -25.22
N HIS A 388 -11.01 17.01 -24.38
CA HIS A 388 -11.37 16.51 -23.05
C HIS A 388 -11.78 17.68 -22.10
N PRO A 389 -12.84 17.56 -21.28
CA PRO A 389 -13.27 18.63 -20.37
C PRO A 389 -12.23 19.07 -19.34
N LEU A 390 -11.27 18.18 -19.04
CA LEU A 390 -10.12 18.45 -18.18
C LEU A 390 -8.80 18.55 -18.98
N ALA A 391 -8.81 18.91 -20.27
CA ALA A 391 -7.60 18.94 -21.12
C ALA A 391 -6.49 19.91 -20.64
N LYS A 392 -6.76 20.78 -19.68
CA LYS A 392 -5.76 21.62 -18.98
C LYS A 392 -4.92 20.85 -17.95
N LEU A 393 -5.39 19.70 -17.49
CA LEU A 393 -4.81 18.99 -16.33
C LEU A 393 -3.34 18.66 -16.57
N GLY A 394 -2.47 19.19 -15.71
CA GLY A 394 -1.03 19.04 -15.80
C GLY A 394 -0.30 19.89 -16.86
N THR A 395 -0.98 20.75 -17.61
CA THR A 395 -0.31 21.64 -18.60
C THR A 395 0.62 22.66 -17.95
N GLY A 396 0.33 23.09 -16.72
CA GLY A 396 1.13 24.02 -15.94
C GLY A 396 2.50 23.48 -15.49
N PHE A 397 2.74 22.16 -15.56
CA PHE A 397 4.04 21.58 -15.20
C PHE A 397 5.16 21.87 -16.21
N GLN A 398 4.86 22.44 -17.38
CA GLN A 398 5.89 22.83 -18.36
C GLN A 398 6.97 23.75 -17.76
N VAL A 399 6.60 24.56 -16.76
CA VAL A 399 7.53 25.43 -15.99
C VAL A 399 8.68 24.66 -15.31
N LEU A 400 8.56 23.34 -15.15
CA LEU A 400 9.62 22.52 -14.56
C LEU A 400 10.89 22.46 -15.42
N HIS A 401 10.82 22.60 -16.75
CA HIS A 401 12.02 22.69 -17.59
C HIS A 401 12.85 23.96 -17.29
N ASP A 402 12.20 25.09 -16.98
CA ASP A 402 12.89 26.35 -16.63
C ASP A 402 13.43 26.35 -15.19
N LEU A 403 12.88 25.48 -14.33
CA LEU A 403 13.14 25.46 -12.89
C LEU A 403 14.12 24.37 -12.44
N ILE A 404 14.22 23.25 -13.16
CA ILE A 404 15.05 22.08 -12.81
C ILE A 404 16.33 22.08 -13.64
N SER A 405 17.50 22.05 -12.99
CA SER A 405 18.81 22.18 -13.65
C SER A 405 19.23 20.92 -14.42
N ASN A 406 18.59 19.78 -14.15
CA ASN A 406 18.89 18.49 -14.78
C ASN A 406 17.75 18.07 -15.72
N GLU A 407 17.97 18.18 -17.04
CA GLU A 407 17.04 17.79 -18.09
C GLU A 407 16.47 16.37 -17.92
N GLN A 408 17.28 15.41 -17.47
CA GLN A 408 16.85 14.02 -17.29
C GLN A 408 15.91 13.86 -16.09
N SER A 409 16.18 14.56 -14.98
CA SER A 409 15.25 14.66 -13.85
C SER A 409 13.95 15.35 -14.27
N ALA A 410 14.05 16.52 -14.93
CA ALA A 410 12.92 17.32 -15.37
C ALA A 410 11.98 16.50 -16.27
N GLN A 411 12.53 15.85 -17.30
CA GLN A 411 11.78 15.03 -18.24
C GLN A 411 11.14 13.80 -17.57
N ARG A 412 11.80 13.17 -16.59
CA ARG A 412 11.27 12.02 -15.85
C ARG A 412 10.12 12.44 -14.91
N LEU A 413 10.28 13.58 -14.23
CA LEU A 413 9.26 14.16 -13.35
C LEU A 413 8.03 14.60 -14.16
N LEU A 414 8.25 15.40 -15.21
CA LEU A 414 7.17 15.89 -16.08
C LEU A 414 6.41 14.73 -16.73
N SER A 415 7.11 13.73 -17.28
CA SER A 415 6.47 12.52 -17.85
C SER A 415 5.58 11.83 -16.81
N THR A 416 6.05 11.66 -15.58
CA THR A 416 5.27 11.04 -14.50
C THR A 416 4.04 11.87 -14.12
N LEU A 417 4.18 13.20 -14.02
CA LEU A 417 3.08 14.13 -13.72
C LEU A 417 2.03 14.17 -14.83
N CYS A 418 2.45 14.22 -16.10
CA CYS A 418 1.56 14.14 -17.26
C CYS A 418 0.85 12.78 -17.33
N ASN A 419 1.50 11.68 -16.97
CA ASN A 419 0.87 10.36 -16.91
C ASN A 419 -0.18 10.26 -15.77
N LEU A 420 0.07 10.86 -14.61
CA LEU A 420 -0.93 10.99 -13.53
C LEU A 420 -2.14 11.83 -13.99
N ALA A 421 -1.91 12.89 -14.75
CA ALA A 421 -2.98 13.68 -15.37
C ALA A 421 -3.77 12.85 -16.39
N ALA A 422 -3.09 12.20 -17.35
CA ALA A 422 -3.69 11.38 -18.39
C ALA A 422 -4.59 10.26 -17.83
N TYR A 423 -4.12 9.51 -16.84
CA TYR A 423 -4.95 8.54 -16.12
C TYR A 423 -6.21 9.19 -15.52
N SER A 424 -6.06 10.37 -14.91
CA SER A 424 -7.19 11.10 -14.31
C SER A 424 -8.22 11.54 -15.37
N LEU A 425 -7.81 11.81 -16.62
CA LEU A 425 -8.74 12.04 -17.73
C LEU A 425 -9.52 10.75 -18.07
N GLY A 426 -8.84 9.61 -18.16
CA GLY A 426 -9.46 8.31 -18.45
C GLY A 426 -10.48 7.89 -17.37
N VAL A 427 -10.15 8.16 -16.11
CA VAL A 427 -11.07 8.02 -14.97
C VAL A 427 -12.29 8.93 -15.09
N TYR A 428 -12.10 10.18 -15.52
CA TYR A 428 -13.21 11.12 -15.76
C TYR A 428 -14.13 10.65 -16.88
N ASP A 429 -13.59 10.30 -18.04
CA ASP A 429 -14.38 9.81 -19.17
C ASP A 429 -15.15 8.52 -18.81
N TYR A 430 -14.55 7.61 -18.01
CA TYR A 430 -15.23 6.41 -17.49
C TYR A 430 -16.41 6.75 -16.56
N ILE A 431 -16.20 7.64 -15.58
CA ILE A 431 -17.26 8.03 -14.62
C ILE A 431 -18.42 8.73 -15.33
N MET A 432 -18.11 9.49 -16.39
CA MET A 432 -19.11 10.17 -17.23
C MET A 432 -19.73 9.26 -18.31
N GLY A 433 -19.38 7.97 -18.34
CA GLY A 433 -19.96 6.97 -19.26
C GLY A 433 -19.67 7.26 -20.73
N ARG A 434 -18.53 7.89 -21.04
CA ARG A 434 -18.25 8.42 -22.39
C ARG A 434 -17.68 7.36 -23.33
N PRO A 435 -17.93 7.43 -24.65
CA PRO A 435 -17.46 6.42 -25.61
C PRO A 435 -15.94 6.27 -25.72
N GLN A 436 -15.17 7.25 -25.24
CA GLN A 436 -13.69 7.23 -25.24
C GLN A 436 -13.10 6.61 -23.95
N ALA A 437 -13.93 6.21 -23.00
CA ALA A 437 -13.47 5.66 -21.72
C ALA A 437 -12.71 4.34 -21.89
N PRO A 438 -11.49 4.20 -21.34
CA PRO A 438 -10.81 2.91 -21.30
C PRO A 438 -11.55 1.91 -20.40
N SER A 439 -11.42 0.60 -20.69
CA SER A 439 -12.00 -0.45 -19.84
C SER A 439 -11.35 -0.49 -18.46
N LEU A 440 -12.03 -1.03 -17.45
CA LEU A 440 -11.48 -1.14 -16.08
C LEU A 440 -10.15 -1.89 -16.03
N ARG A 441 -9.92 -2.88 -16.91
CA ARG A 441 -8.63 -3.59 -17.03
C ARG A 441 -7.51 -2.65 -17.47
N ILE A 442 -7.77 -1.82 -18.49
CA ILE A 442 -6.81 -0.82 -18.97
C ILE A 442 -6.56 0.23 -17.88
N LEU A 443 -7.61 0.75 -17.23
CA LEU A 443 -7.49 1.70 -16.13
C LEU A 443 -6.68 1.14 -14.95
N ALA A 444 -6.84 -0.15 -14.63
CA ALA A 444 -6.04 -0.79 -13.58
C ALA A 444 -4.55 -0.88 -13.93
N ASP A 445 -4.20 -1.29 -15.15
CA ASP A 445 -2.80 -1.34 -15.60
C ASP A 445 -2.20 0.07 -15.71
N GLN A 446 -2.96 1.06 -16.20
CA GLN A 446 -2.58 2.47 -16.19
C GLN A 446 -2.29 2.96 -14.77
N ARG A 447 -3.25 2.82 -13.84
CA ARG A 447 -3.12 3.23 -12.43
C ARG A 447 -1.85 2.67 -11.80
N ASN A 448 -1.65 1.36 -11.96
CA ASN A 448 -0.54 0.65 -11.35
C ASN A 448 0.79 1.10 -11.97
N PHE A 449 0.85 1.33 -13.29
CA PHE A 449 2.06 1.85 -13.96
C PHE A 449 2.40 3.30 -13.55
N VAL A 450 1.43 4.20 -13.46
CA VAL A 450 1.71 5.61 -13.09
C VAL A 450 2.10 5.74 -11.62
N GLN A 451 1.46 4.97 -10.73
CA GLN A 451 1.85 4.91 -9.32
C GLN A 451 3.21 4.23 -9.13
N HIS A 452 3.53 3.19 -9.92
CA HIS A 452 4.85 2.55 -9.89
C HIS A 452 5.94 3.50 -10.35
N SER A 453 5.71 4.22 -11.46
CA SER A 453 6.62 5.25 -11.96
C SER A 453 6.89 6.35 -10.92
N LEU A 454 5.83 6.82 -10.23
CA LEU A 454 5.94 7.81 -9.16
C LEU A 454 6.72 7.28 -7.95
N MET A 455 6.42 6.07 -7.47
CA MET A 455 7.15 5.48 -6.34
C MET A 455 8.61 5.14 -6.70
N GLN A 456 8.92 4.84 -7.97
CA GLN A 456 10.30 4.69 -8.46
C GLN A 456 11.10 6.00 -8.54
N MET A 457 10.46 7.17 -8.34
CA MET A 457 11.13 8.48 -8.35
C MET A 457 11.55 8.97 -6.96
N GLY A 458 11.02 8.40 -5.87
CA GLY A 458 11.34 8.86 -4.52
C GLY A 458 12.84 8.74 -4.22
N ALA A 459 13.43 9.79 -3.65
CA ALA A 459 14.83 9.75 -3.26
C ALA A 459 15.07 8.75 -2.13
N THR A 460 16.09 7.90 -2.29
CA THR A 460 16.52 7.05 -1.19
C THR A 460 17.23 7.88 -0.10
N PRO A 461 17.36 7.36 1.13
CA PRO A 461 18.18 8.02 2.15
C PRO A 461 19.63 8.26 1.70
N SER A 462 20.16 7.45 0.79
CA SER A 462 21.49 7.66 0.21
C SER A 462 21.55 8.88 -0.70
N ASP A 463 20.53 9.08 -1.55
CA ASP A 463 20.46 10.23 -2.46
C ASP A 463 20.31 11.54 -1.67
N ARG A 464 19.41 11.55 -0.68
CA ARG A 464 19.26 12.68 0.27
C ARG A 464 20.58 13.01 1.00
N THR A 465 21.39 12.01 1.38
CA THR A 465 22.71 12.25 1.98
C THR A 465 23.79 12.66 0.99
N ALA A 466 23.71 12.24 -0.27
CA ALA A 466 24.64 12.64 -1.32
C ALA A 466 24.42 14.12 -1.66
N GLU A 467 23.16 14.54 -1.81
CA GLU A 467 22.84 15.93 -2.12
C GLU A 467 23.12 16.88 -0.96
N ALA A 468 22.83 16.47 0.28
CA ALA A 468 23.25 17.22 1.47
C ALA A 468 24.78 17.38 1.59
N ALA A 469 25.58 16.61 0.84
CA ALA A 469 27.03 16.73 0.77
C ALA A 469 27.53 17.57 -0.42
N THR A 470 26.73 17.79 -1.49
CA THR A 470 27.15 18.67 -2.61
C THR A 470 27.24 20.12 -2.14
N ASN A 471 26.28 20.56 -1.32
CA ASN A 471 26.03 21.97 -0.98
C ASN A 471 25.90 22.88 -2.23
N ASP A 472 25.51 22.32 -3.38
CA ASP A 472 25.45 23.08 -4.63
C ASP A 472 24.24 24.05 -4.63
N PRO A 473 24.45 25.39 -4.68
CA PRO A 473 23.36 26.35 -4.78
C PRO A 473 22.59 26.30 -6.11
N SER A 474 23.06 25.51 -7.10
CA SER A 474 22.34 25.24 -8.36
C SER A 474 21.42 24.02 -8.29
N SER A 475 21.51 23.20 -7.24
CA SER A 475 20.84 21.89 -7.13
C SER A 475 19.34 21.98 -6.88
N THR A 476 18.56 21.47 -7.84
CA THR A 476 17.09 21.56 -7.85
C THR A 476 16.39 20.41 -7.14
N PHE A 477 17.17 19.49 -6.56
CA PHE A 477 16.70 18.27 -5.88
C PHE A 477 15.56 18.51 -4.87
N LEU A 478 15.58 19.58 -4.09
CA LEU A 478 14.53 19.86 -3.10
C LEU A 478 13.25 20.48 -3.69
N LEU A 479 13.32 20.99 -4.93
CA LEU A 479 12.11 21.29 -5.72
C LEU A 479 11.57 20.01 -6.38
N GLU A 480 12.45 19.14 -6.87
CA GLU A 480 12.08 17.81 -7.41
C GLU A 480 11.35 16.98 -6.34
N GLU A 481 11.90 16.90 -5.12
CA GLU A 481 11.30 16.23 -3.96
C GLU A 481 10.02 16.93 -3.46
N ALA A 482 9.90 18.26 -3.55
CA ALA A 482 8.65 18.96 -3.22
C ALA A 482 7.53 18.61 -4.23
N CYS A 483 7.84 18.65 -5.52
CA CYS A 483 6.91 18.25 -6.59
C CYS A 483 6.52 16.76 -6.46
N TRP A 484 7.48 15.90 -6.12
CA TRP A 484 7.24 14.47 -5.86
C TRP A 484 6.33 14.26 -4.65
N SER A 485 6.59 14.89 -3.50
CA SER A 485 5.72 14.76 -2.32
C SER A 485 4.30 15.25 -2.59
N ALA A 486 4.13 16.38 -3.29
CA ALA A 486 2.81 16.88 -3.68
C ALA A 486 2.08 15.95 -4.66
N ALA A 487 2.80 15.36 -5.62
CA ALA A 487 2.25 14.35 -6.54
C ALA A 487 1.90 13.03 -5.83
N ALA A 488 2.68 12.63 -4.81
CA ALA A 488 2.37 11.47 -3.98
C ALA A 488 1.07 11.69 -3.18
N VAL A 489 0.86 12.87 -2.60
CA VAL A 489 -0.42 13.23 -1.97
C VAL A 489 -1.57 13.16 -2.97
N TYR A 490 -1.46 13.81 -4.13
CA TYR A 490 -2.49 13.74 -5.17
C TYR A 490 -2.80 12.29 -5.57
N SER A 491 -1.75 11.47 -5.76
CA SER A 491 -1.91 10.08 -6.19
C SER A 491 -2.63 9.23 -5.14
N LEU A 492 -2.28 9.38 -3.86
CA LEU A 492 -2.92 8.70 -2.73
C LEU A 492 -4.34 9.21 -2.43
N ILE A 493 -4.76 10.33 -3.02
CA ILE A 493 -6.13 10.88 -2.96
C ILE A 493 -6.95 10.41 -4.15
N ALA A 494 -6.46 10.57 -5.39
CA ALA A 494 -7.26 10.49 -6.61
C ALA A 494 -6.89 9.34 -7.56
N VAL A 495 -5.64 8.85 -7.54
CA VAL A 495 -5.14 7.88 -8.54
C VAL A 495 -5.15 6.46 -8.01
N SER A 496 -4.45 6.25 -6.89
CA SER A 496 -4.46 5.03 -6.10
C SER A 496 -4.90 5.36 -4.68
N PRO A 497 -6.21 5.64 -4.44
CA PRO A 497 -6.74 5.99 -3.12
C PRO A 497 -6.30 5.04 -2.01
N VAL A 498 -5.53 5.56 -1.05
CA VAL A 498 -5.18 4.83 0.18
C VAL A 498 -5.93 5.47 1.35
N PRO A 499 -6.80 4.72 2.06
CA PRO A 499 -7.54 5.27 3.19
C PRO A 499 -6.66 5.36 4.44
N HIS A 500 -7.01 6.30 5.32
CA HIS A 500 -6.54 6.36 6.71
C HIS A 500 -6.89 5.05 7.45
N PRO A 501 -6.06 4.57 8.41
CA PRO A 501 -4.78 5.13 8.89
C PRO A 501 -3.55 4.70 8.06
N ASN A 502 -3.73 3.99 6.94
CA ASN A 502 -2.61 3.41 6.18
C ASN A 502 -1.99 4.34 5.14
N ALA A 503 -2.56 5.53 4.95
CA ALA A 503 -2.03 6.55 4.06
C ALA A 503 -0.93 7.35 4.77
N PRO A 504 0.29 7.46 4.21
CA PRO A 504 1.39 8.22 4.83
C PRO A 504 1.23 9.75 4.67
N PHE A 505 0.00 10.27 4.80
CA PHE A 505 -0.31 11.70 4.64
C PHE A 505 0.44 12.56 5.68
N ALA A 506 0.52 12.13 6.94
CA ALA A 506 1.25 12.87 7.98
C ALA A 506 2.75 13.05 7.65
N GLU A 507 3.39 12.00 7.11
CA GLU A 507 4.79 12.04 6.69
C GLU A 507 4.98 12.91 5.45
N LEU A 508 4.09 12.78 4.45
CA LEU A 508 4.12 13.64 3.24
C LEU A 508 3.92 15.12 3.57
N ALA A 509 3.01 15.45 4.49
CA ALA A 509 2.77 16.82 4.94
C ALA A 509 4.02 17.42 5.60
N LYS A 510 4.75 16.64 6.41
CA LYS A 510 5.99 17.06 7.07
C LYS A 510 7.16 17.20 6.09
N GLN A 511 7.38 16.22 5.22
CA GLN A 511 8.43 16.29 4.18
C GLN A 511 8.19 17.47 3.24
N LEU A 512 6.96 17.65 2.72
CA LEU A 512 6.63 18.74 1.81
C LEU A 512 6.78 20.12 2.47
N LYS A 513 6.46 20.27 3.76
CA LYS A 513 6.69 21.51 4.53
C LYS A 513 8.19 21.82 4.61
N GLN A 514 9.01 20.83 4.92
CA GLN A 514 10.47 20.98 4.95
C GLN A 514 11.05 21.36 3.57
N HIS A 515 10.62 20.66 2.52
CA HIS A 515 11.07 20.93 1.15
C HIS A 515 10.64 22.33 0.67
N LEU A 516 9.40 22.76 0.95
CA LEU A 516 8.91 24.10 0.62
C LEU A 516 9.64 25.21 1.39
N VAL A 517 9.91 25.02 2.69
CA VAL A 517 10.68 25.99 3.50
C VAL A 517 12.10 26.18 2.96
N TYR A 518 12.83 25.09 2.71
CA TYR A 518 14.19 25.15 2.19
C TYR A 518 14.24 25.72 0.76
N THR A 519 13.33 25.25 -0.10
CA THR A 519 13.22 25.73 -1.50
C THR A 519 12.83 27.21 -1.54
N SER A 520 12.11 27.72 -0.53
CA SER A 520 11.81 29.15 -0.38
C SER A 520 13.02 30.00 0.04
N SER A 521 13.89 29.51 0.91
CA SER A 521 15.09 30.26 1.33
C SER A 521 16.21 30.22 0.29
N HIS A 522 16.50 29.05 -0.29
CA HIS A 522 17.58 28.89 -1.27
C HIS A 522 17.21 29.45 -2.65
N PHE A 523 15.95 29.28 -3.09
CA PHE A 523 15.47 29.81 -4.37
C PHE A 523 14.59 31.06 -4.21
N ALA A 524 14.82 31.86 -3.17
CA ALA A 524 14.07 33.09 -2.88
C ALA A 524 13.89 34.00 -4.11
N ARG A 525 14.89 34.11 -5.00
CA ARG A 525 14.78 34.85 -6.27
C ARG A 525 13.79 34.24 -7.27
N ARG A 526 13.73 32.91 -7.42
CA ARG A 526 12.75 32.22 -8.30
C ARG A 526 11.33 32.39 -7.77
N TRP A 527 11.15 32.47 -6.45
CA TRP A 527 9.84 32.69 -5.79
C TRP A 527 9.51 34.15 -5.44
N GLN A 528 10.29 35.13 -5.94
CA GLN A 528 9.95 36.55 -5.78
C GLN A 528 8.60 36.87 -6.41
N LYS A 529 8.31 36.29 -7.58
CA LYS A 529 6.95 36.22 -8.12
C LYS A 529 6.23 35.02 -7.51
N PRO A 530 4.99 35.16 -7.02
CA PRO A 530 4.23 34.02 -6.52
C PRO A 530 3.92 33.06 -7.68
N SER A 531 4.05 31.75 -7.42
CA SER A 531 3.98 30.72 -8.45
C SER A 531 2.76 29.82 -8.26
N PRO A 532 1.94 29.60 -9.30
CA PRO A 532 0.87 28.59 -9.29
C PRO A 532 1.35 27.18 -8.92
N LEU A 533 2.60 26.81 -9.24
CA LEU A 533 3.19 25.53 -8.84
C LEU A 533 3.36 25.43 -7.31
N VAL A 534 3.79 26.51 -6.66
CA VAL A 534 3.93 26.56 -5.19
C VAL A 534 2.55 26.60 -4.53
N LEU A 535 1.58 27.30 -5.11
CA LEU A 535 0.19 27.27 -4.67
C LEU A 535 -0.37 25.84 -4.68
N TRP A 536 -0.19 25.11 -5.79
CA TRP A 536 -0.58 23.70 -5.92
C TRP A 536 0.12 22.78 -4.90
N MET A 537 1.44 22.87 -4.76
CA MET A 537 2.19 22.08 -3.76
C MET A 537 1.71 22.37 -2.33
N THR A 538 1.51 23.65 -2.00
CA THR A 538 1.04 24.08 -0.67
C THR A 538 -0.38 23.59 -0.42
N PHE A 539 -1.25 23.54 -1.44
CA PHE A 539 -2.59 22.95 -1.35
C PHE A 539 -2.56 21.44 -1.08
N MET A 540 -1.65 20.69 -1.72
CA MET A 540 -1.48 19.26 -1.46
C MET A 540 -1.00 19.01 -0.02
N GLY A 541 -0.05 19.80 0.48
CA GLY A 541 0.37 19.71 1.87
C GLY A 541 -0.71 20.10 2.88
N ALA A 542 -1.56 21.08 2.56
CA ALA A 542 -2.74 21.43 3.35
C ALA A 542 -3.74 20.28 3.45
N LEU A 543 -4.03 19.60 2.32
CA LEU A 543 -4.88 18.41 2.29
C LEU A 543 -4.28 17.27 3.13
N ALA A 544 -3.00 16.94 2.92
CA ALA A 544 -2.33 15.85 3.65
C ALA A 544 -2.30 16.09 5.18
N SER A 545 -2.20 17.34 5.62
CA SER A 545 -2.20 17.71 7.05
C SER A 545 -3.60 17.80 7.70
N MET A 546 -4.69 17.55 6.96
CA MET A 546 -6.03 17.44 7.56
C MET A 546 -6.21 16.16 8.40
N ALA A 547 -5.45 15.11 8.05
CA ALA A 547 -5.75 13.73 8.44
C ALA A 547 -5.50 13.42 9.92
N ASP A 548 -4.51 14.05 10.55
CA ASP A 548 -4.02 13.63 11.86
C ASP A 548 -3.74 14.83 12.79
N GLU A 549 -4.09 14.70 14.07
CA GLU A 549 -3.74 15.69 15.12
C GLU A 549 -2.22 15.89 15.24
N GLU A 550 -1.41 14.89 14.86
CA GLU A 550 0.06 14.97 14.78
C GLU A 550 0.57 15.96 13.72
N THR A 551 -0.31 16.40 12.80
CA THR A 551 -0.02 17.38 11.74
C THR A 551 -0.73 18.73 11.93
N LYS A 552 -1.23 19.02 13.13
CA LYS A 552 -1.89 20.29 13.44
C LYS A 552 -1.00 21.52 13.20
N GLU A 553 0.30 21.40 13.50
CA GLU A 553 1.32 22.44 13.24
C GLU A 553 1.72 22.54 11.76
N GLU A 554 1.61 21.45 10.99
CA GLU A 554 1.72 21.47 9.54
C GLU A 554 0.51 22.21 8.95
N ASN A 555 -0.71 21.85 9.34
CA ASN A 555 -1.94 22.40 8.79
C ASN A 555 -2.05 23.93 9.00
N ALA A 556 -1.80 24.41 10.22
CA ALA A 556 -1.78 25.84 10.52
C ALA A 556 -0.70 26.60 9.71
N TRP A 557 0.47 25.99 9.51
CA TRP A 557 1.52 26.55 8.65
C TRP A 557 1.07 26.62 7.18
N TYR A 558 0.48 25.54 6.65
CA TYR A 558 -0.03 25.50 5.28
C TYR A 558 -1.12 26.56 5.03
N ILE A 559 -2.09 26.71 5.93
CA ILE A 559 -3.13 27.76 5.83
C ILE A 559 -2.47 29.16 5.80
N THR A 560 -1.54 29.43 6.72
CA THR A 560 -0.78 30.71 6.78
C THR A 560 -0.01 31.01 5.49
N VAL A 561 0.51 29.98 4.80
CA VAL A 561 1.20 30.15 3.51
C VAL A 561 0.19 30.33 2.37
N LEU A 562 -0.93 29.61 2.38
CA LEU A 562 -2.00 29.75 1.38
C LEU A 562 -2.66 31.13 1.41
N GLU A 563 -2.96 31.69 2.59
CA GLU A 563 -3.40 33.08 2.78
C GLU A 563 -2.49 34.06 2.03
N ARG A 564 -1.17 33.95 2.26
CA ARG A 564 -0.15 34.82 1.65
C ARG A 564 -0.04 34.63 0.15
N LEU A 565 -0.21 33.40 -0.35
CA LEU A 565 -0.20 33.11 -1.79
C LEU A 565 -1.46 33.63 -2.47
N VAL A 566 -2.65 33.36 -1.93
CA VAL A 566 -3.96 33.84 -2.42
C VAL A 566 -3.97 35.37 -2.49
N HIS A 567 -3.52 36.05 -1.44
CA HIS A 567 -3.41 37.51 -1.42
C HIS A 567 -2.39 38.04 -2.44
N ARG A 568 -1.15 37.50 -2.47
CA ARG A 568 -0.11 37.96 -3.41
C ARG A 568 -0.38 37.62 -4.88
N MET A 569 -1.28 36.67 -5.15
CA MET A 569 -1.73 36.30 -6.50
C MET A 569 -3.06 36.96 -6.89
N GLU A 570 -3.61 37.81 -6.02
CA GLU A 570 -4.87 38.54 -6.23
C GLU A 570 -6.04 37.60 -6.63
N ILE A 571 -6.11 36.41 -6.01
CA ILE A 571 -7.13 35.40 -6.33
C ILE A 571 -8.44 35.75 -5.60
N PRO A 572 -9.52 36.13 -6.30
CA PRO A 572 -10.70 36.72 -5.67
C PRO A 572 -11.80 35.70 -5.31
N SER A 573 -11.71 34.46 -5.79
CA SER A 573 -12.75 33.45 -5.59
C SER A 573 -12.22 32.02 -5.65
N TRP A 574 -13.03 31.09 -5.14
CA TRP A 574 -12.77 29.65 -5.22
C TRP A 574 -12.61 29.17 -6.67
N GLU A 575 -13.42 29.69 -7.60
CA GLU A 575 -13.39 29.32 -9.01
C GLU A 575 -12.06 29.70 -9.64
N ARG A 576 -11.53 30.89 -9.33
CA ARG A 576 -10.23 31.34 -9.85
C ARG A 576 -9.06 30.57 -9.22
N LEU A 577 -9.17 30.16 -7.96
CA LEU A 577 -8.21 29.24 -7.34
C LEU A 577 -8.25 27.87 -8.03
N LYS A 578 -9.44 27.31 -8.21
CA LYS A 578 -9.66 26.00 -8.86
C LYS A 578 -9.14 25.98 -10.29
N ASP A 579 -9.36 27.04 -11.07
CA ASP A 579 -8.78 27.20 -12.41
C ASP A 579 -7.26 27.02 -12.40
N LEU A 580 -6.57 27.68 -11.46
CA LEU A 580 -5.11 27.59 -11.31
C LEU A 580 -4.67 26.20 -10.84
N LEU A 581 -5.41 25.55 -9.95
CA LEU A 581 -5.12 24.19 -9.50
C LEU A 581 -5.36 23.15 -10.63
N MET A 582 -6.34 23.39 -11.50
CA MET A 582 -6.65 22.55 -12.66
C MET A 582 -5.64 22.66 -13.81
N ASP A 583 -4.76 23.66 -13.82
CA ASP A 583 -3.60 23.66 -14.72
C ASP A 583 -2.52 22.65 -14.22
N PHE A 584 -2.56 22.20 -12.96
CA PHE A 584 -1.67 21.17 -12.38
C PHE A 584 -2.44 19.86 -12.14
N LEU A 585 -2.15 19.09 -11.07
CA LEU A 585 -2.93 17.92 -10.68
C LEU A 585 -4.05 18.31 -9.70
N TRP A 586 -5.27 18.50 -10.19
CA TRP A 586 -6.48 18.69 -9.38
C TRP A 586 -7.65 17.93 -10.01
N PHE A 587 -8.30 17.03 -9.27
CA PHE A 587 -9.41 16.22 -9.78
C PHE A 587 -10.73 16.66 -9.16
N PRO A 588 -11.56 17.48 -9.84
CA PRO A 588 -12.66 18.20 -9.20
C PRO A 588 -13.67 17.30 -8.48
N ASN A 589 -13.99 16.14 -9.07
CA ASN A 589 -14.94 15.17 -8.52
C ASN A 589 -14.52 14.56 -7.17
N THR A 590 -13.25 14.70 -6.78
CA THR A 590 -12.71 14.23 -5.50
C THR A 590 -12.30 15.40 -4.61
N SER A 591 -11.57 16.38 -5.15
CA SER A 591 -10.84 17.38 -4.38
C SER A 591 -11.63 18.67 -4.11
N ASP A 592 -12.66 19.00 -4.90
CA ASP A 592 -13.44 20.24 -4.71
C ASP A 592 -14.08 20.38 -3.31
N PRO A 593 -14.65 19.34 -2.67
CA PRO A 593 -15.25 19.48 -1.33
C PRO A 593 -14.24 19.91 -0.26
N ASP A 594 -13.07 19.25 -0.24
CA ASP A 594 -11.99 19.58 0.69
C ASP A 594 -11.38 20.94 0.36
N GLY A 595 -11.23 21.25 -0.93
CA GLY A 595 -10.67 22.51 -1.39
C GLY A 595 -11.55 23.72 -1.09
N GLN A 596 -12.86 23.60 -1.26
CA GLN A 596 -13.84 24.61 -0.82
C GLN A 596 -13.83 24.80 0.70
N GLN A 597 -13.47 23.77 1.46
CA GLN A 597 -13.38 23.86 2.91
C GLN A 597 -12.08 24.53 3.36
N LEU A 598 -10.93 24.17 2.76
CA LEU A 598 -9.65 24.88 2.93
C LEU A 598 -9.77 26.36 2.50
N TRP A 599 -10.51 26.66 1.42
CA TRP A 599 -10.77 28.04 0.99
C TRP A 599 -11.50 28.87 2.05
N LYS A 600 -12.48 28.30 2.75
CA LYS A 600 -13.14 28.97 3.89
C LYS A 600 -12.15 29.16 5.04
N GLU A 601 -11.39 28.12 5.37
CA GLU A 601 -10.41 28.14 6.47
C GLU A 601 -9.41 29.29 6.27
N ILE A 602 -8.84 29.44 5.06
CA ILE A 602 -8.00 30.58 4.63
C ILE A 602 -8.65 31.95 4.85
N HIS A 603 -9.97 32.08 4.71
CA HIS A 603 -10.68 33.35 4.90
C HIS A 603 -11.17 33.58 6.34
N THR A 604 -11.17 32.55 7.19
CA THR A 604 -11.57 32.64 8.61
C THR A 604 -10.41 32.68 9.59
N SER A 605 -9.21 32.25 9.18
CA SER A 605 -8.04 32.11 10.05
C SER A 605 -7.33 33.42 10.41
N ASN A 606 -7.66 34.53 9.73
CA ASN A 606 -7.13 35.86 10.04
C ASN A 606 -8.12 36.72 10.87
N PRO A 607 -7.95 36.86 12.20
CA PRO A 607 -8.76 37.77 13.03
C PRO A 607 -8.43 39.26 12.84
N PHE A 608 -7.53 39.60 11.92
CA PHE A 608 -7.09 40.97 11.58
C PHE A 608 -7.09 41.21 10.05
N GLY A 609 -8.08 40.63 9.36
CA GLY A 609 -8.36 40.87 7.93
C GLY A 609 -9.37 41.99 7.71
#